data_AF-A0A7C5Q1L2-F1
#
_entry.id   AF-A0A7C5Q1L2-F1
#
_cell.length_a   1.000
_cell.length_b   1.000
_cell.length_c   1.000
_cell.angle_alpha   90.00
_cell.angle_beta   90.00
_cell.angle_gamma   90.00
#
_symmetry.space_group_name_H-M   'P 1'
#
loop_
_entity.id
_entity.type
_entity.pdbx_description
1 polymer ?
#
loop_
_entity_poly.entity_id
_entity_poly.type
_entity_poly.pdbx_seq_one_letter_code
_entity_poly.pdbx_strand_id
1 'polypeptide(L)'
;MAGISTRRFLGILTVLSVLIPTVCHALPGDLDNSGRVDGYDLVLFARAMGATSSDANWLAGADLDGNGAVDQADLAILSAHFGRTGAAFGVWAPIYEAYRYKTVRLAEDAQLLATSPALSASVVQFAGNPRDGTVWVLTSDRTILLLSPTNDTILKIISNTNARAIALNPDDQSLWVCDPVNDRVIRFAPSVPATYDLDTDTGHHQTYPGFGNPTALDVDGRTNTVWVIDGSTL
;
A
#
# COMPACT_ATOMS: atom_id res chain seq x y z
N MET A 1 7.34 38.89 37.18
CA MET A 1 7.54 38.68 35.73
C MET A 1 8.57 37.58 35.57
N ALA A 2 8.12 36.36 35.26
CA ALA A 2 8.98 35.23 34.92
C ALA A 2 8.36 34.58 33.67
N GLY A 3 9.12 34.57 32.57
CA GLY A 3 8.65 34.19 31.25
C GLY A 3 8.40 32.69 31.15
N ILE A 4 7.18 32.33 30.75
CA ILE A 4 6.85 30.97 30.32
C ILE A 4 7.41 30.81 28.91
N SER A 5 8.43 29.98 28.77
CA SER A 5 8.98 29.57 27.48
C SER A 5 8.04 28.56 26.83
N THR A 6 7.26 29.00 25.85
CA THR A 6 6.41 28.12 25.04
C THR A 6 7.28 27.45 23.98
N ARG A 7 7.82 26.25 24.27
CA ARG A 7 8.34 25.38 23.20
C ARG A 7 7.16 24.78 22.46
N ARG A 8 6.90 25.26 21.24
CA ARG A 8 6.03 24.59 20.28
C ARG A 8 6.69 23.28 19.88
N PHE A 9 6.29 22.18 20.52
CA PHE A 9 6.52 20.86 19.96
C PHE A 9 5.49 20.65 18.86
N LEU A 10 5.92 20.80 17.60
CA LEU A 10 5.20 20.26 16.45
C LEU A 10 5.42 18.74 16.49
N GLY A 11 4.67 18.07 17.36
CA GLY A 11 4.71 16.62 17.49
C GLY A 11 3.98 15.99 16.32
N ILE A 12 4.70 15.72 15.23
CA ILE A 12 4.30 14.64 14.33
C ILE A 12 4.51 13.38 15.16
N LEU A 13 3.42 12.84 15.70
CA LEU A 13 3.41 11.54 16.33
C LEU A 13 3.52 10.51 15.21
N THR A 14 4.74 10.27 14.72
CA THR A 14 5.05 9.02 14.02
C THR A 14 5.02 7.93 15.08
N VAL A 15 3.91 7.21 15.17
CA VAL A 15 3.88 5.92 15.85
C VAL A 15 4.76 4.99 15.02
N LEU A 16 6.05 4.93 15.37
CA LEU A 16 6.92 3.85 14.94
C LEU A 16 6.55 2.64 15.80
N SER A 17 5.46 1.98 15.43
CA SER A 17 5.12 0.67 15.95
C SER A 17 6.20 -0.31 15.47
N VAL A 18 7.18 -0.56 16.33
CA VAL A 18 8.10 -1.69 16.19
C VAL A 18 7.30 -2.96 16.48
N LEU A 19 6.58 -3.41 15.45
CA LEU A 19 5.98 -4.73 15.38
C LEU A 19 7.00 -5.64 14.70
N ILE A 20 7.39 -6.70 15.40
CA ILE A 20 8.15 -7.81 14.81
C ILE A 20 7.38 -8.24 13.57
N PRO A 21 7.95 -8.07 12.37
CA PRO A 21 7.21 -8.29 11.15
C PRO A 21 6.96 -9.79 11.04
N THR A 22 5.70 -10.21 10.85
CA THR A 22 5.48 -11.17 9.77
C THR A 22 5.91 -10.42 8.53
N VAL A 23 7.20 -10.49 8.22
CA VAL A 23 7.76 -9.92 7.00
C VAL A 23 6.93 -10.56 5.91
N CYS A 24 6.16 -9.70 5.24
CA CYS A 24 5.88 -9.73 3.83
C CYS A 24 7.19 -10.15 3.14
N HIS A 25 7.51 -11.44 3.16
CA HIS A 25 8.76 -11.93 2.61
C HIS A 25 8.63 -11.66 1.11
N ALA A 26 9.49 -10.77 0.60
CA ALA A 26 9.86 -10.80 -0.79
C ALA A 26 10.15 -12.27 -1.10
N LEU A 27 9.40 -12.85 -2.04
CA LEU A 27 9.59 -14.26 -2.35
C LEU A 27 10.97 -14.39 -3.01
N PRO A 28 11.90 -15.15 -2.41
CA PRO A 28 13.16 -15.42 -3.08
C PRO A 28 12.84 -16.09 -4.43
N GLY A 29 13.30 -15.47 -5.52
CA GLY A 29 13.05 -15.93 -6.88
C GLY A 29 11.90 -15.27 -7.64
N ASP A 30 11.16 -14.30 -7.08
CA ASP A 30 10.21 -13.45 -7.83
C ASP A 30 10.99 -12.30 -8.51
N LEU A 31 11.66 -12.63 -9.61
CA LEU A 31 12.58 -11.74 -10.33
C LEU A 31 11.85 -10.69 -11.17
N ASP A 32 10.62 -10.97 -11.60
CA ASP A 32 9.80 -10.02 -12.36
C ASP A 32 8.84 -9.18 -11.48
N ASN A 33 8.83 -9.43 -10.16
CA ASN A 33 7.99 -8.77 -9.17
C ASN A 33 6.48 -8.91 -9.48
N SER A 34 6.09 -10.02 -10.07
CA SER A 34 4.68 -10.36 -10.34
C SER A 34 3.92 -10.82 -9.09
N GLY A 35 4.61 -11.03 -7.97
CA GLY A 35 4.05 -11.58 -6.74
C GLY A 35 3.95 -13.12 -6.77
N ARG A 36 4.56 -13.77 -7.77
CA ARG A 36 4.56 -15.21 -7.95
C ARG A 36 5.89 -15.65 -8.55
N VAL A 37 6.52 -16.67 -7.95
CA VAL A 37 7.67 -17.32 -8.59
C VAL A 37 7.18 -18.32 -9.62
N ASP A 38 7.36 -18.04 -10.90
CA ASP A 38 6.96 -18.92 -11.99
C ASP A 38 7.93 -18.95 -13.20
N GLY A 39 7.41 -19.36 -14.37
CA GLY A 39 8.21 -19.52 -15.57
C GLY A 39 8.78 -18.21 -16.11
N TYR A 40 8.15 -17.07 -15.82
CA TYR A 40 8.69 -15.76 -16.21
C TYR A 40 9.97 -15.44 -15.42
N ASP A 41 9.99 -15.73 -14.12
CA ASP A 41 11.19 -15.58 -13.30
C ASP A 41 12.30 -16.52 -13.74
N LEU A 42 11.96 -17.77 -14.07
CA LEU A 42 12.93 -18.73 -14.56
C LEU A 42 13.59 -18.26 -15.87
N VAL A 43 12.85 -17.56 -16.73
CA VAL A 43 13.40 -16.97 -17.96
C VAL A 43 14.35 -15.81 -17.64
N LEU A 44 14.02 -14.94 -16.68
CA LEU A 44 14.92 -13.88 -16.23
C LEU A 44 16.20 -14.46 -15.61
N PHE A 45 16.04 -15.43 -14.73
CA PHE A 45 17.13 -16.16 -14.09
C PHE A 45 18.07 -16.79 -15.14
N ALA A 46 17.52 -17.52 -16.11
CA ALA A 46 18.29 -18.18 -17.16
C ALA A 46 19.13 -17.21 -18.01
N ARG A 47 18.74 -15.93 -18.11
CA ARG A 47 19.51 -14.90 -18.82
C ARG A 47 20.72 -14.41 -18.04
N ALA A 48 20.65 -14.47 -16.71
CA ALA A 48 21.73 -14.08 -15.81
C ALA A 48 22.61 -15.25 -15.35
N MET A 49 22.23 -16.50 -15.64
CA MET A 49 23.02 -17.68 -15.27
C MET A 49 24.50 -17.58 -15.63
N GLY A 50 25.35 -17.79 -14.63
CA GLY A 50 26.81 -17.69 -14.71
C GLY A 50 27.36 -16.27 -14.65
N ALA A 51 26.52 -15.25 -14.53
CA ALA A 51 26.96 -13.85 -14.43
C ALA A 51 27.45 -13.52 -13.02
N THR A 52 28.43 -12.62 -12.97
CA THR A 52 28.88 -11.90 -11.77
C THR A 52 28.62 -10.41 -11.93
N SER A 53 28.84 -9.61 -10.87
CA SER A 53 28.65 -8.15 -10.91
C SER A 53 29.47 -7.40 -11.99
N SER A 54 30.41 -8.09 -12.66
CA SER A 54 31.23 -7.52 -13.74
C SER A 54 30.66 -7.80 -15.14
N ASP A 55 29.64 -8.64 -15.25
CA ASP A 55 29.10 -9.10 -16.53
C ASP A 55 27.90 -8.27 -16.99
N ALA A 56 27.76 -8.10 -18.31
CA ALA A 56 26.71 -7.27 -18.90
C ALA A 56 25.29 -7.83 -18.69
N ASN A 57 25.17 -9.13 -18.42
CA ASN A 57 23.92 -9.81 -18.13
C ASN A 57 23.68 -10.00 -16.62
N TRP A 58 24.46 -9.33 -15.77
CA TRP A 58 24.24 -9.32 -14.33
C TRP A 58 22.85 -8.81 -13.98
N LEU A 59 22.09 -9.64 -13.27
CA LEU A 59 20.84 -9.26 -12.62
C LEU A 59 21.02 -9.47 -11.13
N ALA A 60 21.12 -8.38 -10.37
CA ALA A 60 21.33 -8.45 -8.92
C ALA A 60 20.25 -9.26 -8.20
N GLY A 61 19.00 -9.21 -8.68
CA GLY A 61 17.92 -10.02 -8.12
C GLY A 61 18.06 -11.53 -8.34
N ALA A 62 18.90 -11.97 -9.28
CA ALA A 62 19.10 -13.40 -9.57
C ALA A 62 20.19 -14.06 -8.71
N ASP A 63 21.01 -13.28 -8.00
CA ASP A 63 21.94 -13.73 -6.95
C ASP A 63 21.17 -13.79 -5.61
N LEU A 64 20.45 -14.90 -5.43
CA LEU A 64 19.47 -15.11 -4.36
C LEU A 64 20.14 -15.54 -3.04
N ASP A 65 21.34 -16.11 -3.08
CA ASP A 65 22.12 -16.42 -1.88
C ASP A 65 23.11 -15.29 -1.48
N GLY A 66 23.32 -14.31 -2.36
CA GLY A 66 24.14 -13.13 -2.14
C GLY A 66 25.64 -13.39 -2.20
N ASN A 67 26.07 -14.45 -2.90
CA ASN A 67 27.47 -14.85 -3.00
C ASN A 67 28.24 -14.09 -4.09
N GLY A 68 27.56 -13.28 -4.90
CA GLY A 68 28.15 -12.47 -5.98
C GLY A 68 28.20 -13.15 -7.35
N ALA A 69 27.59 -14.33 -7.51
CA ALA A 69 27.49 -15.07 -8.76
C ALA A 69 26.11 -15.73 -8.90
N VAL A 70 25.48 -15.61 -10.07
CA VAL A 70 24.21 -16.28 -10.36
C VAL A 70 24.49 -17.73 -10.78
N ASP A 71 24.24 -18.69 -9.90
CA ASP A 71 24.60 -20.09 -10.12
C ASP A 71 23.55 -21.12 -9.66
N GLN A 72 23.97 -22.37 -9.46
CA GLN A 72 23.06 -23.45 -9.11
C GLN A 72 22.51 -23.34 -7.67
N ALA A 73 23.21 -22.65 -6.76
CA ALA A 73 22.70 -22.34 -5.42
C ALA A 73 21.49 -21.43 -5.51
N ASP A 74 21.53 -20.42 -6.38
CA ASP A 74 20.40 -19.51 -6.62
C ASP A 74 19.23 -20.24 -7.27
N LEU A 75 19.50 -21.11 -8.25
CA LEU A 75 18.46 -21.93 -8.87
C LEU A 75 17.78 -22.84 -7.84
N ALA A 76 18.51 -23.36 -6.86
CA ALA A 76 17.95 -24.16 -5.78
C ALA A 76 16.98 -23.34 -4.92
N ILE A 77 17.29 -22.07 -4.66
CA ILE A 77 16.40 -21.14 -3.97
C ILE A 77 15.17 -20.87 -4.84
N LEU A 78 15.34 -20.43 -6.09
CA LEU A 78 14.22 -20.15 -7.00
C LEU A 78 13.29 -21.36 -7.14
N SER A 79 13.84 -22.55 -7.34
CA SER A 79 13.05 -23.79 -7.47
C SER A 79 12.31 -24.18 -6.19
N ALA A 80 12.88 -23.93 -5.01
CA ALA A 80 12.21 -24.15 -3.73
C ALA A 80 10.98 -23.25 -3.53
N HIS A 81 10.97 -22.10 -4.21
CA HIS A 81 9.89 -21.13 -4.20
C HIS A 81 8.98 -21.21 -5.44
N PHE A 82 9.29 -22.04 -6.44
CA PHE A 82 8.50 -22.14 -7.66
C PHE A 82 7.04 -22.51 -7.39
N GLY A 83 6.13 -21.75 -7.99
CA GLY A 83 4.69 -21.85 -7.79
C GLY A 83 4.18 -21.19 -6.51
N ARG A 84 5.05 -20.66 -5.63
CA ARG A 84 4.62 -19.87 -4.47
C ARG A 84 4.24 -18.47 -4.91
N THR A 85 3.22 -17.93 -4.24
CA THR A 85 2.79 -16.54 -4.33
C THR A 85 3.08 -15.85 -3.01
N GLY A 86 3.50 -14.61 -3.07
CA GLY A 86 4.08 -13.92 -1.93
C GLY A 86 4.49 -12.52 -2.30
N ALA A 87 4.83 -11.78 -1.27
CA ALA A 87 4.55 -10.38 -1.21
C ALA A 87 5.83 -9.58 -1.41
N ALA A 88 6.41 -9.60 -2.60
CA ALA A 88 7.39 -8.57 -2.99
C ALA A 88 6.63 -7.34 -3.51
N PHE A 89 5.68 -6.84 -2.71
CA PHE A 89 4.92 -5.65 -3.09
C PHE A 89 5.76 -4.46 -2.67
N GLY A 90 6.53 -3.91 -3.60
CA GLY A 90 7.37 -2.74 -3.36
C GLY A 90 6.67 -1.64 -2.54
N VAL A 91 7.45 -0.78 -1.90
CA VAL A 91 6.90 0.29 -1.06
C VAL A 91 6.24 1.34 -1.94
N TRP A 92 4.97 1.63 -1.65
CA TRP A 92 4.27 2.76 -2.25
C TRP A 92 4.63 4.06 -1.53
N ALA A 93 5.11 5.04 -2.29
CA ALA A 93 5.50 6.34 -1.76
C ALA A 93 4.87 7.49 -2.57
N PRO A 94 4.49 8.59 -1.91
CA PRO A 94 4.13 9.80 -2.61
C PRO A 94 5.39 10.48 -3.17
N ILE A 95 5.31 10.95 -4.41
CA ILE A 95 6.32 11.86 -4.99
C ILE A 95 5.64 13.17 -5.38
N TYR A 96 6.37 14.27 -5.25
CA TYR A 96 5.92 15.58 -5.71
C TYR A 96 6.51 15.87 -7.09
N GLU A 97 5.65 15.94 -8.11
CA GLU A 97 6.05 16.20 -9.48
C GLU A 97 4.99 17.02 -10.20
N ALA A 98 5.40 18.01 -11.00
CA ALA A 98 4.49 18.86 -11.77
C ALA A 98 3.33 19.45 -10.92
N TYR A 99 3.65 19.94 -9.73
CA TYR A 99 2.71 20.56 -8.77
C TYR A 99 1.61 19.64 -8.22
N ARG A 100 1.82 18.32 -8.26
CA ARG A 100 0.90 17.34 -7.67
C ARG A 100 1.63 16.19 -6.99
N TYR A 101 0.97 15.58 -6.02
CA TYR A 101 1.44 14.33 -5.42
C TYR A 101 0.98 13.14 -6.26
N LYS A 102 1.92 12.36 -6.77
CA LYS A 102 1.69 11.08 -7.44
C LYS A 102 2.14 9.93 -6.55
N THR A 103 1.87 8.72 -7.00
CA THR A 103 2.32 7.48 -6.37
C THR A 103 3.41 6.82 -7.18
N VAL A 104 4.47 6.37 -6.52
CA VAL A 104 5.46 5.45 -7.09
C VAL A 104 5.53 4.19 -6.25
N ARG A 105 5.92 3.10 -6.88
CA ARG A 105 6.26 1.84 -6.24
C ARG A 105 7.76 1.62 -6.37
N LEU A 106 8.43 1.43 -5.25
CA LEU A 106 9.87 1.19 -5.17
C LEU A 106 10.12 -0.26 -4.75
N ALA A 107 11.08 -0.92 -5.37
CA ALA A 107 11.60 -2.22 -4.94
C ALA A 107 12.33 -2.08 -3.59
N GLU A 108 12.65 -3.23 -2.98
CA GLU A 108 13.41 -3.29 -1.74
C GLU A 108 14.81 -2.66 -1.88
N ASP A 109 15.43 -2.77 -3.06
CA ASP A 109 16.71 -2.14 -3.40
C ASP A 109 16.58 -0.66 -3.82
N ALA A 110 15.41 -0.05 -3.56
CA ALA A 110 15.03 1.30 -3.93
C ALA A 110 14.96 1.59 -5.45
N GLN A 111 14.98 0.55 -6.29
CA GLN A 111 14.70 0.74 -7.71
C GLN A 111 13.23 1.12 -7.95
N LEU A 112 13.00 2.02 -8.91
CA LEU A 112 11.65 2.36 -9.32
C LEU A 112 11.02 1.19 -10.07
N LEU A 113 10.09 0.50 -9.44
CA LEU A 113 9.31 -0.57 -10.08
C LEU A 113 8.25 0.02 -11.00
N ALA A 114 7.59 1.08 -10.54
CA ALA A 114 6.50 1.68 -11.27
C ALA A 114 6.17 3.11 -10.82
N THR A 115 5.55 3.84 -11.74
CA THR A 115 4.74 5.01 -11.40
C THR A 115 3.28 4.63 -11.55
N SER A 116 2.45 4.94 -10.56
CA SER A 116 1.02 4.67 -10.59
C SER A 116 0.36 5.18 -11.86
N PRO A 117 -0.81 4.63 -12.25
CA PRO A 117 -1.56 5.13 -13.40
C PRO A 117 -1.82 6.63 -13.25
N ALA A 118 -2.01 7.32 -14.38
CA ALA A 118 -2.24 8.77 -14.38
C ALA A 118 -3.51 9.11 -13.58
N LEU A 119 -3.32 9.47 -12.31
CA LEU A 119 -4.40 9.92 -11.44
C LEU A 119 -4.85 11.31 -11.88
N SER A 120 -6.17 11.56 -11.81
CA SER A 120 -6.77 12.86 -12.12
C SER A 120 -6.49 13.93 -11.06
N ALA A 121 -6.13 13.51 -9.84
CA ALA A 121 -5.97 14.37 -8.66
C ALA A 121 -4.72 14.02 -7.86
N SER A 122 -4.31 14.92 -6.95
CA SER A 122 -3.17 14.71 -6.05
C SER A 122 -3.52 13.68 -5.00
N VAL A 123 -2.55 12.86 -4.63
CA VAL A 123 -2.73 11.91 -3.53
C VAL A 123 -2.68 12.61 -2.17
N VAL A 124 -3.55 12.18 -1.26
CA VAL A 124 -3.69 12.69 0.12
C VAL A 124 -3.27 11.63 1.15
N GLN A 125 -3.71 10.38 1.01
CA GLN A 125 -3.42 9.31 1.97
C GLN A 125 -3.37 7.93 1.30
N PHE A 126 -2.62 7.01 1.91
CA PHE A 126 -2.53 5.59 1.56
C PHE A 126 -3.04 4.69 2.69
N ALA A 127 -3.62 3.56 2.32
CA ALA A 127 -3.82 2.41 3.19
C ALA A 127 -3.49 1.13 2.42
N GLY A 128 -2.34 0.52 2.73
CA GLY A 128 -1.85 -0.67 2.04
C GLY A 128 -2.32 -1.97 2.70
N ASN A 129 -2.54 -3.00 1.88
CA ASN A 129 -2.81 -4.35 2.34
C ASN A 129 -1.51 -5.15 2.38
N PRO A 130 -0.97 -5.51 3.57
CA PRO A 130 0.26 -6.29 3.67
C PRO A 130 0.12 -7.73 3.18
N ARG A 131 -1.11 -8.23 2.95
CA ARG A 131 -1.35 -9.62 2.51
C ARG A 131 -1.24 -9.78 0.99
N ASP A 132 -1.67 -8.79 0.23
CA ASP A 132 -1.77 -8.86 -1.25
C ASP A 132 -1.15 -7.65 -1.98
N GLY A 133 -0.64 -6.66 -1.24
CA GLY A 133 0.08 -5.52 -1.80
C GLY A 133 -0.79 -4.45 -2.43
N THR A 134 -2.11 -4.66 -2.47
CA THR A 134 -3.04 -3.65 -2.97
C THR A 134 -2.96 -2.41 -2.09
N VAL A 135 -3.14 -1.24 -2.70
CA VAL A 135 -3.11 0.03 -1.95
C VAL A 135 -4.34 0.84 -2.23
N TRP A 136 -5.07 1.16 -1.17
CA TRP A 136 -6.10 2.18 -1.21
C TRP A 136 -5.48 3.57 -1.17
N VAL A 137 -5.98 4.45 -2.02
CA VAL A 137 -5.48 5.81 -2.20
C VAL A 137 -6.65 6.77 -2.07
N LEU A 138 -6.53 7.75 -1.18
CA LEU A 138 -7.43 8.90 -1.12
C LEU A 138 -6.82 10.05 -1.93
N THR A 139 -7.60 10.65 -2.82
CA THR A 139 -7.17 11.78 -3.66
C THR A 139 -7.79 13.11 -3.23
N SER A 140 -7.21 14.22 -3.70
CA SER A 140 -7.61 15.58 -3.32
C SER A 140 -9.00 15.98 -3.77
N ASP A 141 -9.53 15.32 -4.81
CA ASP A 141 -10.91 15.45 -5.29
C ASP A 141 -11.90 14.55 -4.52
N ARG A 142 -11.45 13.93 -3.41
CA ARG A 142 -12.26 13.05 -2.55
C ARG A 142 -12.69 11.74 -3.22
N THR A 143 -12.00 11.33 -4.26
CA THR A 143 -12.12 9.97 -4.79
C THR A 143 -11.27 9.02 -3.96
N ILE A 144 -11.73 7.78 -3.80
CA ILE A 144 -10.94 6.70 -3.22
C ILE A 144 -10.69 5.65 -4.31
N LEU A 145 -9.43 5.24 -4.47
CA LEU A 145 -9.00 4.31 -5.50
C LEU A 145 -8.35 3.09 -4.86
N LEU A 146 -8.51 1.91 -5.44
CA LEU A 146 -7.69 0.74 -5.14
C LEU A 146 -6.72 0.52 -6.29
N LEU A 147 -5.42 0.52 -6.01
CA LEU A 147 -4.38 0.26 -6.98
C LEU A 147 -3.95 -1.20 -6.91
N SER A 148 -3.69 -1.75 -8.10
CA SER A 148 -3.12 -3.09 -8.27
C SER A 148 -1.71 -3.17 -7.69
N PRO A 149 -1.34 -4.31 -7.08
CA PRO A 149 -0.02 -4.51 -6.52
C PRO A 149 1.08 -4.64 -7.58
N THR A 150 0.74 -5.00 -8.83
CA THR A 150 1.73 -5.53 -9.80
C THR A 150 1.72 -4.85 -11.17
N ASN A 151 0.56 -4.48 -11.70
CA ASN A 151 0.40 -4.00 -13.09
C ASN A 151 -0.01 -2.52 -13.20
N ASP A 152 0.05 -1.78 -12.10
CA ASP A 152 -0.23 -0.34 -12.04
C ASP A 152 -1.59 0.05 -12.64
N THR A 153 -2.59 -0.81 -12.45
CA THR A 153 -3.98 -0.51 -12.83
C THR A 153 -4.81 -0.08 -11.64
N ILE A 154 -5.86 0.68 -11.91
CA ILE A 154 -6.89 1.00 -10.92
C ILE A 154 -7.87 -0.17 -10.90
N LEU A 155 -7.95 -0.87 -9.76
CA LEU A 155 -8.86 -1.99 -9.55
C LEU A 155 -10.26 -1.53 -9.13
N LYS A 156 -10.33 -0.46 -8.32
CA LYS A 156 -11.60 0.08 -7.80
C LYS A 156 -11.59 1.60 -7.75
N ILE A 157 -12.76 2.19 -7.95
CA ILE A 157 -13.03 3.63 -7.86
C ILE A 157 -14.29 3.81 -7.02
N ILE A 158 -14.17 4.57 -5.94
CA ILE A 158 -15.27 5.01 -5.09
C ILE A 158 -15.38 6.54 -5.23
N SER A 159 -16.47 7.02 -5.80
CA SER A 159 -16.72 8.43 -6.11
C SER A 159 -17.77 9.06 -5.18
N ASN A 160 -17.93 10.38 -5.28
CA ASN A 160 -18.89 11.19 -4.52
C ASN A 160 -18.74 11.04 -3.00
N THR A 161 -17.51 10.83 -2.54
CA THR A 161 -17.23 10.78 -1.11
C THR A 161 -16.87 12.17 -0.59
N ASN A 162 -17.02 12.36 0.72
CA ASN A 162 -16.44 13.50 1.44
C ASN A 162 -15.22 13.06 2.27
N ALA A 163 -14.56 11.99 1.84
CA ALA A 163 -13.52 11.31 2.60
C ALA A 163 -12.38 12.24 3.02
N ARG A 164 -12.07 12.25 4.33
CA ARG A 164 -10.91 12.97 4.87
C ARG A 164 -9.74 12.04 5.18
N ALA A 165 -10.06 10.85 5.68
CA ALA A 165 -9.09 9.84 6.04
C ALA A 165 -9.63 8.46 5.70
N ILE A 166 -8.71 7.53 5.42
CA ILE A 166 -9.01 6.13 5.12
C ILE A 166 -8.15 5.20 5.99
N ALA A 167 -8.66 4.02 6.33
CA ALA A 167 -7.86 2.91 6.87
C ALA A 167 -8.43 1.58 6.42
N LEU A 168 -7.54 0.65 6.09
CA LEU A 168 -7.89 -0.71 5.70
C LEU A 168 -7.82 -1.61 6.94
N ASN A 169 -8.83 -2.44 7.13
CA ASN A 169 -8.70 -3.60 7.98
C ASN A 169 -8.11 -4.77 7.16
N PRO A 170 -6.87 -5.20 7.42
CA PRO A 170 -6.23 -6.24 6.62
C PRO A 170 -6.78 -7.66 6.88
N ASP A 171 -7.55 -7.87 7.95
CA ASP A 171 -8.07 -9.19 8.30
C ASP A 171 -9.40 -9.49 7.59
N ASP A 172 -10.29 -8.51 7.50
CA ASP A 172 -11.57 -8.65 6.79
C ASP A 172 -11.65 -7.90 5.46
N GLN A 173 -10.60 -7.16 5.09
CA GLN A 173 -10.47 -6.34 3.88
C GLN A 173 -11.49 -5.17 3.78
N SER A 174 -12.14 -4.80 4.88
CA SER A 174 -13.06 -3.65 4.90
C SER A 174 -12.28 -2.33 4.94
N LEU A 175 -12.77 -1.34 4.19
CA LEU A 175 -12.19 -0.01 4.17
C LEU A 175 -13.03 0.94 5.02
N TRP A 176 -12.41 1.57 6.00
CA TRP A 176 -13.02 2.57 6.87
C TRP A 176 -12.65 3.97 6.42
N VAL A 177 -13.61 4.88 6.46
CA VAL A 177 -13.49 6.23 5.90
C VAL A 177 -14.14 7.27 6.82
N CYS A 178 -13.42 8.35 7.12
CA CYS A 178 -13.99 9.52 7.79
C CYS A 178 -14.74 10.40 6.77
N ASP A 179 -16.01 10.70 7.04
CA ASP A 179 -16.82 11.66 6.31
C ASP A 179 -17.18 12.84 7.23
N PRO A 180 -16.29 13.84 7.35
CA PRO A 180 -16.52 14.99 8.24
C PRO A 180 -17.62 15.93 7.80
N VAL A 181 -18.00 15.93 6.51
CA VAL A 181 -19.07 16.82 6.02
C VAL A 181 -20.43 16.35 6.55
N ASN A 182 -20.58 15.04 6.73
CA ASN A 182 -21.81 14.41 7.20
C ASN A 182 -21.67 13.84 8.62
N ASP A 183 -20.63 14.22 9.37
CA ASP A 183 -20.49 13.87 10.79
C ASP A 183 -20.59 12.36 11.07
N ARG A 184 -19.97 11.57 10.17
CA ARG A 184 -20.08 10.11 10.17
C ARG A 184 -18.77 9.42 9.78
N VAL A 185 -18.72 8.13 10.10
CA VAL A 185 -17.73 7.20 9.57
C VAL A 185 -18.43 6.21 8.65
N ILE A 186 -17.77 5.81 7.57
CA ILE A 186 -18.28 4.89 6.56
C ILE A 186 -17.39 3.66 6.54
N ARG A 187 -17.99 2.47 6.45
CA ARG A 187 -17.28 1.22 6.21
C ARG A 187 -17.73 0.63 4.88
N PHE A 188 -16.79 0.45 3.95
CA PHE A 188 -17.02 -0.25 2.69
C PHE A 188 -16.69 -1.73 2.82
N ALA A 189 -17.54 -2.57 2.23
CA ALA A 189 -17.32 -4.00 2.18
C ALA A 189 -16.19 -4.35 1.17
N PRO A 190 -15.47 -5.46 1.37
CA PRO A 190 -14.48 -5.96 0.40
C PRO A 190 -15.09 -6.20 -0.98
N SER A 191 -16.39 -6.53 -1.02
CA SER A 191 -17.15 -6.80 -2.24
C SER A 191 -17.57 -5.54 -3.01
N VAL A 192 -17.15 -4.33 -2.59
CA VAL A 192 -17.48 -3.10 -3.32
C VAL A 192 -17.04 -3.23 -4.79
N PRO A 193 -17.91 -2.91 -5.76
CA PRO A 193 -17.63 -3.12 -7.18
C PRO A 193 -16.48 -2.23 -7.68
N ALA A 194 -15.99 -2.53 -8.88
CA ALA A 194 -14.88 -1.79 -9.51
C ALA A 194 -15.18 -0.29 -9.68
N THR A 195 -16.44 0.07 -9.88
CA THR A 195 -16.91 1.45 -9.86
C THR A 195 -18.08 1.54 -8.90
N TYR A 196 -17.97 2.41 -7.90
CA TYR A 196 -18.99 2.58 -6.87
C TYR A 196 -19.23 4.06 -6.60
N ASP A 197 -20.47 4.48 -6.75
CA ASP A 197 -20.91 5.82 -6.38
C ASP A 197 -21.56 5.75 -4.99
N LEU A 198 -20.98 6.47 -4.02
CA LEU A 198 -21.47 6.47 -2.65
C LEU A 198 -22.96 6.85 -2.55
N ASP A 199 -23.43 7.78 -3.39
CA ASP A 199 -24.79 8.30 -3.33
C ASP A 199 -25.84 7.29 -3.83
N THR A 200 -25.42 6.28 -4.58
CA THR A 200 -26.33 5.25 -5.11
C THR A 200 -26.73 4.20 -4.07
N ASP A 201 -25.94 4.06 -3.00
CA ASP A 201 -26.12 3.09 -1.92
C ASP A 201 -26.64 1.71 -2.36
N THR A 202 -25.89 1.03 -3.21
CA THR A 202 -26.26 -0.32 -3.70
C THR A 202 -25.98 -1.43 -2.67
N GLY A 203 -25.81 -1.10 -1.38
CA GLY A 203 -25.65 -2.05 -0.28
C GLY A 203 -24.21 -2.53 -0.02
N HIS A 204 -23.21 -1.83 -0.56
CA HIS A 204 -21.79 -2.16 -0.35
C HIS A 204 -21.09 -1.32 0.72
N HIS A 205 -21.85 -0.51 1.46
CA HIS A 205 -21.32 0.28 2.56
C HIS A 205 -22.27 0.35 3.75
N GLN A 206 -21.72 0.67 4.91
CA GLN A 206 -22.43 0.96 6.15
C GLN A 206 -22.01 2.33 6.66
N THR A 207 -22.92 3.05 7.32
CA THR A 207 -22.65 4.37 7.89
C THR A 207 -22.85 4.36 9.39
N TYR A 208 -21.96 5.05 10.09
CA TYR A 208 -21.93 5.18 11.54
C TYR A 208 -21.98 6.68 11.86
N PRO A 209 -23.17 7.24 12.15
CA PRO A 209 -23.32 8.65 12.49
C PRO A 209 -22.94 8.93 13.94
N GLY A 210 -22.94 10.21 14.32
CA GLY A 210 -22.81 10.65 15.72
C GLY A 210 -21.41 11.11 16.11
N PHE A 211 -20.55 11.36 15.13
CA PHE A 211 -19.25 12.01 15.33
C PHE A 211 -19.38 13.52 15.05
N GLY A 212 -18.50 14.36 15.57
CA GLY A 212 -18.38 15.76 15.18
C GLY A 212 -17.09 16.00 14.39
N ASN A 213 -17.19 16.23 13.09
CA ASN A 213 -16.05 16.47 12.21
C ASN A 213 -14.91 15.43 12.36
N PRO A 214 -15.17 14.13 12.12
CA PRO A 214 -14.16 13.09 12.19
C PRO A 214 -13.00 13.34 11.20
N THR A 215 -11.76 13.42 11.70
CA THR A 215 -10.61 13.86 10.89
C THR A 215 -9.60 12.78 10.56
N ALA A 216 -9.48 11.76 11.42
CA ALA A 216 -8.57 10.63 11.23
C ALA A 216 -9.19 9.39 11.85
N LEU A 217 -8.82 8.23 11.33
CA LEU A 217 -9.19 6.94 11.91
C LEU A 217 -8.06 5.93 11.69
N ASP A 218 -8.08 4.87 12.49
CA ASP A 218 -7.21 3.71 12.35
C ASP A 218 -7.95 2.45 12.80
N VAL A 219 -7.51 1.28 12.32
CA VAL A 219 -8.19 0.01 12.57
C VAL A 219 -7.18 -1.06 12.99
N ASP A 220 -7.44 -1.73 14.11
CA ASP A 220 -6.73 -2.94 14.48
C ASP A 220 -7.47 -4.14 13.90
N GLY A 221 -6.87 -4.77 12.89
CA GLY A 221 -7.46 -5.95 12.24
C GLY A 221 -7.67 -7.12 13.19
N ARG A 222 -6.83 -7.29 14.22
CA ARG A 222 -6.89 -8.46 15.11
C ARG A 222 -8.11 -8.43 16.01
N THR A 223 -8.50 -7.24 16.45
CA THR A 223 -9.65 -7.04 17.35
C THR A 223 -10.86 -6.47 16.63
N ASN A 224 -10.71 -6.03 15.38
CA ASN A 224 -11.67 -5.23 14.63
C ASN A 224 -12.06 -3.92 15.35
N THR A 225 -11.16 -3.40 16.20
CA THR A 225 -11.38 -2.12 16.88
C THR A 225 -11.04 -0.98 15.94
N VAL A 226 -11.93 0.01 15.88
CA VAL A 226 -11.72 1.24 15.09
C VAL A 226 -11.58 2.41 16.05
N TRP A 227 -10.49 3.17 15.91
CA TRP A 227 -10.31 4.44 16.59
C TRP A 227 -10.61 5.57 15.63
N VAL A 228 -11.38 6.55 16.10
CA VAL A 228 -11.77 7.72 15.30
C VAL A 228 -11.43 8.95 16.11
N ILE A 229 -10.74 9.91 15.50
CA ILE A 229 -10.54 11.23 16.08
C ILE A 229 -11.79 12.05 15.82
N ASP A 230 -12.60 12.17 16.87
CA ASP A 230 -13.77 13.03 16.93
C ASP A 230 -13.35 14.46 17.32
N GLY A 231 -13.79 15.44 16.52
CA GLY A 231 -13.58 16.87 16.75
C GLY A 231 -14.70 17.54 17.55
N SER A 232 -15.70 16.78 18.01
CA SER A 232 -16.72 17.29 18.92
C SER A 232 -16.06 17.75 20.24
N THR A 233 -16.37 18.96 20.67
CA THR A 233 -16.01 19.41 22.02
C THR A 233 -16.95 18.74 23.01
N LEU A 234 -16.41 17.95 23.94
CA LEU A 234 -17.14 17.32 25.05
C LEU A 234 -17.99 18.32 25.85
#